data_AF-A0A9C8JBQ3-F1
#
_entry.id   AF-A0A9C8JBQ3-F1
#
_cell.length_a   1.000
_cell.length_b   1.000
_cell.length_c   1.000
_cell.angle_alpha   90.00
_cell.angle_beta   90.00
_cell.angle_gamma   90.00
#
_symmetry.space_group_name_H-M   'P 1'
#
loop_
_entity.id
_entity.type
_entity.pdbx_description
1 polymer ?
#
loop_
_entity_poly.entity_id
_entity_poly.type
_entity_poly.pdbx_seq_one_letter_code
_entity_poly.pdbx_strand_id
1 'polypeptide(L)' 'NTSSDYGRPFGEIFKAYEYDFFKIDPMLFSPAKVIVTNAKTGKSFTAGELNSALLTTSFGL' A
#
# COMPACT_ATOMS: atom_id res chain seq x y z
N ASN A 1 1.00 2.19 4.77
CA ASN A 1 2.33 1.64 5.10
C ASN A 1 2.28 0.71 6.33
N THR A 2 1.16 0.01 6.56
CA THR A 2 0.94 -0.82 7.77
C THR A 2 0.99 -2.32 7.52
N SER A 3 0.82 -2.76 6.27
CA SER A 3 1.02 -4.16 5.88
C SER A 3 2.48 -4.56 6.05
N SER A 4 2.74 -5.81 6.46
CA SER A 4 4.10 -6.33 6.59
C SER A 4 4.82 -6.46 5.24
N ASP A 5 4.09 -6.54 4.14
CA ASP A 5 4.64 -6.64 2.79
C ASP A 5 4.92 -5.28 2.13
N TYR A 6 4.55 -4.17 2.78
CA TYR A 6 4.80 -2.83 2.26
C TYR A 6 6.31 -2.50 2.24
N GLY A 7 6.77 -1.85 1.17
CA GLY A 7 8.13 -1.30 1.07
C GLY A 7 8.93 -1.75 -0.16
N ARG A 8 8.38 -2.67 -0.96
CA ARG A 8 8.97 -3.16 -2.22
C ARG A 8 7.92 -3.27 -3.33
N PRO A 9 8.31 -3.23 -4.62
CA PRO A 9 7.37 -3.31 -5.73
C PRO A 9 6.52 -4.59 -5.68
N PHE A 10 5.25 -4.50 -6.07
CA PHE A 10 4.34 -5.65 -6.03
C PHE A 10 4.85 -6.85 -6.85
N GLY A 11 5.54 -6.60 -7.97
CA GLY A 11 6.16 -7.67 -8.76
C GLY A 11 7.20 -8.49 -7.98
N GLU A 12 7.99 -7.85 -7.11
CA GLU A 12 8.95 -8.55 -6.24
C GLU A 12 8.24 -9.36 -5.16
N ILE A 13 7.17 -8.80 -4.57
CA ILE A 13 6.35 -9.48 -3.56
C ILE A 13 5.72 -10.73 -4.17
N PHE A 14 5.05 -10.58 -5.31
CA PHE A 14 4.34 -11.67 -5.96
C PHE A 14 5.28 -12.80 -6.39
N LYS A 15 6.48 -12.45 -6.88
CA LYS A 15 7.53 -13.43 -7.17
C LYS A 15 8.05 -14.14 -5.91
N ALA A 16 8.23 -13.41 -4.80
CA ALA A 16 8.71 -13.98 -3.53
C ALA A 16 7.73 -15.00 -2.93
N TYR A 17 6.43 -14.85 -3.19
CA TYR A 17 5.38 -15.80 -2.82
C TYR A 17 5.09 -16.85 -3.88
N GLU A 18 6.01 -17.06 -4.84
CA GLU A 18 5.87 -18.04 -5.93
C GLU A 18 4.58 -17.86 -6.73
N TYR A 19 4.16 -16.60 -6.91
CA TYR A 19 2.93 -16.23 -7.60
C TYR A 19 1.64 -16.74 -6.94
N ASP A 20 1.70 -17.06 -5.64
CA ASP A 20 0.53 -17.42 -4.83
C ASP A 20 -0.04 -16.17 -4.14
N PHE A 21 -1.17 -15.68 -4.68
CA PHE A 21 -1.84 -14.48 -4.18
C PHE A 21 -2.36 -14.64 -2.74
N PHE A 22 -2.70 -15.86 -2.32
CA PHE A 22 -3.28 -16.11 -1.00
C PHE A 22 -2.26 -16.07 0.13
N LYS A 23 -0.96 -16.12 -0.21
CA LYS A 23 0.14 -15.98 0.77
C LYS A 23 0.52 -14.54 1.05
N ILE A 24 0.06 -13.59 0.24
CA ILE A 24 0.32 -12.16 0.41
C ILE A 24 -0.59 -11.62 1.52
N ASP A 25 -0.06 -10.74 2.37
CA ASP A 25 -0.87 -10.03 3.37
C ASP A 25 -2.05 -9.29 2.68
N PRO A 26 -3.32 -9.63 2.97
CA PRO A 26 -4.47 -8.99 2.34
C PRO A 26 -4.52 -7.48 2.58
N MET A 27 -3.92 -6.98 3.66
CA MET A 27 -3.86 -5.54 3.97
C MET A 27 -2.92 -4.77 3.04
N LEU A 28 -2.09 -5.46 2.25
CA LEU A 28 -1.26 -4.85 1.22
C LEU A 28 -2.11 -4.18 0.13
N PHE A 29 -3.29 -4.73 -0.17
CA PHE A 29 -4.20 -4.22 -1.20
C PHE A 29 -5.01 -3.03 -0.66
N SER A 30 -4.31 -1.98 -0.26
CA SER A 30 -4.87 -0.76 0.30
C SER A 30 -4.30 0.49 -0.39
N PRO A 31 -5.02 1.63 -0.34
CA PRO A 31 -4.51 2.88 -0.90
C PRO A 31 -3.25 3.37 -0.16
N ALA A 32 -2.36 4.09 -0.87
CA ALA A 32 -1.14 4.65 -0.29
C ALA A 32 -1.43 5.69 0.82
N LYS A 33 -2.46 6.53 0.60
CA LYS A 33 -2.93 7.56 1.54
C LYS A 33 -4.45 7.64 1.50
N VAL A 34 -5.05 7.80 2.68
CA VAL A 34 -6.50 7.95 2.85
C VAL A 34 -6.83 9.17 3.69
N ILE A 35 -7.99 9.77 3.41
CA ILE A 35 -8.62 10.79 4.26
C ILE A 35 -10.02 10.30 4.58
N VAL A 36 -10.34 10.16 5.85
CA VAL A 36 -11.65 9.75 6.34
C VAL A 36 -12.30 10.92 7.04
N THR A 37 -13.46 11.35 6.55
CA THR A 37 -14.23 12.46 7.16
C THR A 37 -15.47 11.92 7.84
N ASN A 38 -15.61 12.21 9.12
CA ASN A 38 -16.81 11.87 9.87
C ASN A 38 -17.93 12.86 9.52
N ALA A 39 -18.95 12.41 8.81
CA ALA A 39 -20.06 13.25 8.35
C ALA A 39 -20.87 13.90 9.48
N LYS A 40 -20.89 13.31 10.69
CA LYS A 40 -21.63 13.86 11.85
C LYS A 40 -20.88 14.98 12.56
N THR A 41 -19.55 14.88 12.63
CA THR A 41 -18.72 15.82 13.42
C THR A 41 -17.91 16.78 12.55
N GLY A 42 -17.83 16.53 11.24
CA GLY A 42 -16.99 17.27 10.29
C GLY A 42 -15.48 17.01 10.46
N LYS A 43 -15.06 16.18 11.44
CA LYS A 43 -13.64 15.89 11.67
C LYS A 43 -13.10 14.97 10.58
N SER A 44 -11.92 15.30 10.07
CA SER A 44 -11.18 14.48 9.11
C SER A 44 -9.92 13.88 9.73
N PHE A 45 -9.63 12.64 9.36
CA PHE A 45 -8.46 11.87 9.77
C PHE A 45 -7.67 11.49 8.53
N THR A 46 -6.36 11.68 8.55
CA THR A 46 -5.47 11.35 7.44
C THR A 46 -4.49 10.28 7.88
N ALA A 47 -4.29 9.26 7.05
CA ALA A 47 -3.30 8.21 7.29
C ALA A 47 -2.62 7.79 5.98
N GLY A 48 -1.37 7.34 6.10
CA GLY A 48 -0.55 6.94 4.97
C GLY A 48 0.13 8.10 4.23
N GLU A 49 0.86 7.76 3.18
CA GLU A 49 1.74 8.67 2.44
C GLU A 49 1.93 8.19 1.00
N LEU A 50 2.28 9.11 0.10
CA LEU A 50 2.70 8.75 -1.26
C LEU A 50 4.18 8.38 -1.23
N ASN A 51 4.54 7.28 -1.90
CA ASN A 51 5.93 6.81 -1.95
C ASN A 51 6.47 6.90 -3.38
N SER A 52 6.95 8.09 -3.75
CA SER A 52 7.46 8.37 -5.10
C SER A 52 8.69 7.52 -5.43
N ALA A 53 9.59 7.29 -4.46
CA ALA A 53 10.79 6.46 -4.68
C ALA A 53 10.42 5.02 -5.04
N LEU A 54 9.44 4.44 -4.33
CA LEU A 54 8.94 3.11 -4.65
C LEU A 54 8.25 3.04 -6.01
N LEU A 55 7.52 4.09 -6.41
CA LEU A 55 6.92 4.18 -7.75
C LEU A 55 7.98 4.23 -8.85
N THR A 56 9.04 5.04 -8.68
CA THR A 56 10.18 5.11 -9.59
C THR A 56 10.81 3.74 -9.78
N THR A 57 11.12 3.02 -8.69
CA THR A 57 11.63 1.64 -8.76
C THR A 57 10.66 0.70 -9.46
N SER A 58 9.37 0.78 -9.15
CA SER A 58 8.34 -0.11 -9.73
C SER A 58 8.13 0.12 -11.23
N PHE A 59 8.33 1.35 -11.72
CA PHE A 59 8.18 1.69 -13.13
C PHE A 59 9.49 1.65 -13.92
N GLY A 60 10.61 1.36 -13.26
CA GLY A 60 11.93 1.30 -13.91
C GLY A 60 12.41 2.66 -14.41
N LEU A 61 12.09 3.73 -13.69
CA LEU A 61 12.46 5.11 -14.00
C LEU A 61 13.71 5.57 -13.24
#